data_AF-S5MKZ8-F1
#
_entry.id   AF-S5MKZ8-F1
#
_cell.length_a   1.000
_cell.length_b   1.000
_cell.length_c   1.000
_cell.angle_alpha   90.00
_cell.angle_beta   90.00
_cell.angle_gamma   90.00
#
_symmetry.space_group_name_H-M   'P 1'
#
loop_
_entity.id
_entity.type
_entity.pdbx_description
1 polymer ?
#
loop_
_entity_poly.entity_id
_entity_poly.type
_entity_poly.pdbx_seq_one_letter_code
_entity_poly.pdbx_strand_id
1 'polypeptide(L)'
;ECGRDSCCEPRRCVLKAGRACDSNSPSSTCCKDCQFLPGTHQCRPEKHLYCDIPEVCNGSSGNCPPDVTINNGHACKESGAICYNGDCPDLDREC
;
A
#
# COMPACT_ATOMS: atom_id res chain seq x y z
N GLU A 1 -11.48 12.24 -3.34
CA GLU A 1 -12.02 13.62 -3.29
C GLU A 1 -13.07 13.71 -2.19
N CYS A 2 -13.01 14.74 -1.32
CA CYS A 2 -14.03 14.97 -0.30
C CYS A 2 -15.33 15.46 -0.98
N GLY A 3 -16.42 14.72 -0.80
CA GLY A 3 -17.75 15.01 -1.34
C GLY A 3 -18.85 14.99 -0.26
N ARG A 4 -20.10 15.25 -0.65
CA ARG A 4 -21.25 15.29 0.29
C ARG A 4 -21.42 13.98 1.06
N ASP A 5 -21.21 12.85 0.39
CA ASP A 5 -21.30 11.51 0.95
C ASP A 5 -19.95 10.94 1.42
N SER A 6 -18.90 11.77 1.45
CA SER A 6 -17.58 11.36 1.92
C SER A 6 -17.43 11.46 3.44
N CYS A 7 -16.31 10.94 3.93
CA CYS A 7 -15.88 11.01 5.34
C CYS A 7 -15.45 12.42 5.79
N CYS A 8 -15.30 13.34 4.84
CA CYS A 8 -14.69 14.64 5.00
C CYS A 8 -15.66 15.77 4.60
N GLU A 9 -15.50 16.93 5.21
CA GLU A 9 -16.23 18.15 4.87
C GLU A 9 -15.54 18.86 3.68
N PRO A 10 -16.18 18.96 2.51
CA PRO A 10 -15.52 19.44 1.28
C PRO A 10 -15.09 20.91 1.33
N ARG A 11 -15.72 21.75 2.18
CA ARG A 11 -15.37 23.18 2.30
C ARG A 11 -14.23 23.46 3.26
N ARG A 12 -13.98 22.54 4.19
CA ARG A 12 -13.05 22.75 5.30
C ARG A 12 -11.89 21.76 5.28
N CYS A 13 -11.96 20.73 4.44
CA CYS A 13 -10.99 19.64 4.36
C CYS A 13 -10.72 19.00 5.73
N VAL A 14 -11.77 18.85 6.55
CA VAL A 14 -11.71 18.22 7.86
C VAL A 14 -12.56 16.96 7.89
N LEU A 15 -12.17 15.98 8.69
CA LEU A 15 -12.99 14.79 8.92
C LEU A 15 -14.28 15.17 9.65
N LYS A 16 -15.40 14.57 9.22
CA LYS A 16 -16.68 14.70 9.93
C LYS A 16 -16.60 14.03 11.30
N ALA A 17 -17.46 14.43 12.23
CA ALA A 17 -17.51 13.84 13.57
C ALA A 17 -17.61 12.30 13.51
N GLY A 18 -16.75 11.62 14.28
CA GLY A 18 -16.70 10.15 14.36
C GLY A 18 -16.04 9.46 13.16
N ARG A 19 -15.45 10.19 12.20
CA ARG A 19 -14.69 9.61 11.08
C ARG A 19 -13.19 9.63 11.39
N ALA A 20 -12.51 8.52 11.13
CA ALA A 20 -11.09 8.36 11.40
C ALA A 20 -10.20 8.63 10.18
N CYS A 21 -10.75 8.46 8.97
CA CYS A 21 -10.01 8.59 7.71
C CYS A 21 -10.95 8.90 6.53
N ASP A 22 -10.36 9.26 5.38
CA ASP A 22 -11.08 9.49 4.13
C ASP A 22 -11.00 8.27 3.20
N SER A 23 -12.09 7.50 3.12
CA SER A 23 -12.18 6.32 2.23
C SER A 23 -12.12 6.67 0.75
N ASN A 24 -12.28 7.94 0.37
CA ASN A 24 -12.26 8.38 -1.02
C ASN A 24 -10.89 8.95 -1.45
N SER A 25 -9.88 8.88 -0.59
CA SER A 25 -8.52 9.23 -0.97
C SER A 25 -7.84 8.01 -1.63
N PRO A 26 -7.20 8.15 -2.80
CA PRO A 26 -6.49 7.05 -3.45
C PRO A 26 -5.32 6.52 -2.61
N SER A 27 -4.80 7.33 -1.68
CA SER A 27 -3.77 6.88 -0.72
C SER A 27 -4.33 6.08 0.46
N SER A 28 -5.65 6.05 0.64
CA SER A 28 -6.30 5.53 1.85
C SER A 28 -6.80 4.09 1.70
N THR A 29 -5.92 3.20 1.22
CA THR A 29 -6.18 1.74 1.13
C THR A 29 -6.37 1.07 2.50
N CYS A 30 -6.01 1.73 3.60
CA CYS A 30 -6.29 1.28 4.98
C CYS A 30 -7.55 1.92 5.59
N CYS A 31 -8.41 2.53 4.78
CA CYS A 31 -9.62 3.19 5.24
C CYS A 31 -10.87 2.58 4.59
N LYS A 32 -11.80 2.08 5.40
CA LYS A 32 -13.09 1.57 4.94
C LYS A 32 -14.22 2.09 5.80
N ASP A 33 -15.30 2.52 5.17
CA ASP A 33 -16.47 3.11 5.85
C ASP A 33 -16.08 4.24 6.82
N CYS A 34 -15.06 5.02 6.44
CA CYS A 34 -14.45 6.09 7.22
C CYS A 34 -13.78 5.67 8.54
N GLN A 35 -13.45 4.39 8.69
CA GLN A 35 -12.74 3.81 9.82
C GLN A 35 -11.44 3.14 9.38
N PHE A 36 -10.48 3.05 10.30
CA PHE A 36 -9.24 2.33 10.05
C PHE A 36 -9.51 0.84 9.92
N LEU A 37 -8.89 0.22 8.91
CA LEU A 37 -8.84 -1.23 8.78
C LEU A 37 -7.90 -1.82 9.85
N PRO A 38 -8.12 -3.08 10.28
CA PRO A 38 -7.33 -3.71 11.32
C PRO A 38 -5.85 -3.85 10.94
N GLY A 39 -4.99 -3.97 11.96
CA GLY A 39 -3.53 -4.10 11.84
C GLY A 39 -3.01 -5.33 11.07
N THR A 40 -3.93 -6.14 10.54
CA THR A 40 -3.66 -7.38 9.80
C THR A 40 -4.17 -7.32 8.37
N HIS A 41 -4.80 -6.22 7.97
CA HIS A 41 -5.33 -6.06 6.63
C HIS A 41 -4.20 -5.74 5.65
N GLN A 42 -3.97 -6.59 4.67
CA GLN A 42 -3.01 -6.35 3.60
C GLN A 42 -3.51 -5.22 2.70
N CYS A 43 -2.76 -4.12 2.64
CA CYS A 43 -3.11 -2.94 1.84
C CYS A 43 -2.32 -2.85 0.53
N ARG A 44 -1.15 -3.50 0.46
CA ARG A 44 -0.41 -3.70 -0.79
C ARG A 44 0.08 -5.16 -0.87
N PRO A 45 -0.21 -5.87 -1.96
CA PRO A 45 0.39 -7.16 -2.22
C PRO A 45 1.85 -7.00 -2.67
N GLU A 46 2.67 -7.99 -2.35
CA GLU A 46 4.02 -8.07 -2.87
C GLU A 46 4.00 -8.23 -4.40
N LYS A 47 4.86 -7.49 -5.09
CA LYS A 47 5.06 -7.60 -6.53
C LYS A 47 5.78 -8.90 -6.89
N HIS A 48 6.76 -9.30 -6.08
CA HIS A 48 7.50 -10.55 -6.23
C HIS A 48 7.89 -11.13 -4.87
N LEU A 49 7.61 -12.43 -4.69
CA LEU A 49 7.75 -13.15 -3.42
C LEU A 49 9.14 -13.03 -2.75
N TYR A 50 10.20 -12.92 -3.54
CA TYR A 50 11.58 -12.85 -3.04
C TYR A 50 12.17 -11.44 -3.01
N CYS A 51 11.50 -10.47 -3.61
CA CYS A 51 12.06 -9.12 -3.80
C CYS A 51 11.21 -8.02 -3.18
N ASP A 52 9.99 -8.33 -2.75
CA ASP A 52 9.03 -7.36 -2.27
C ASP A 52 8.31 -7.87 -1.03
N ILE A 53 8.03 -6.98 -0.08
CA ILE A 53 7.41 -7.31 1.20
C ILE A 53 5.97 -6.81 1.18
N PRO A 54 4.96 -7.62 1.50
CA PRO A 54 3.60 -7.13 1.57
C PRO A 54 3.40 -6.19 2.76
N GLU A 55 2.75 -5.05 2.53
CA GLU A 55 2.39 -4.11 3.58
C GLU A 55 0.99 -4.38 4.11
N VAL A 56 0.91 -4.31 5.43
CA VAL A 56 -0.33 -4.39 6.18
C VAL A 56 -0.64 -3.05 6.83
N CYS A 57 -1.93 -2.76 6.97
CA CYS A 57 -2.39 -1.63 7.75
C CYS A 57 -1.89 -1.75 9.19
N ASN A 58 -1.70 -0.61 9.86
CA ASN A 58 -1.25 -0.57 11.26
C ASN A 58 -2.42 -0.41 12.26
N GLY A 59 -3.67 -0.32 11.79
CA GLY A 59 -4.85 -0.10 12.63
C GLY A 59 -5.07 1.32 13.14
N SER A 60 -4.18 2.27 12.80
CA SER A 60 -4.20 3.64 13.32
C SER A 60 -4.04 4.73 12.26
N SER A 61 -3.85 4.34 10.99
CA SER A 61 -3.73 5.22 9.83
C SER A 61 -4.66 4.75 8.72
N GLY A 62 -5.23 5.72 7.98
CA GLY A 62 -6.02 5.44 6.78
C GLY A 62 -5.14 5.12 5.57
N ASN A 63 -3.88 5.55 5.57
CA ASN A 63 -2.91 5.26 4.51
C ASN A 63 -2.14 3.97 4.81
N CYS A 64 -1.84 3.22 3.75
CA CYS A 64 -0.92 2.09 3.81
C CYS A 64 0.50 2.58 4.16
N PRO A 65 1.30 1.80 4.90
CA PRO A 65 2.71 2.10 5.11
C PRO A 65 3.47 2.29 3.77
N PRO A 66 4.63 2.98 3.79
CA PRO A 66 5.49 3.07 2.62
C PRO A 66 5.87 1.69 2.08
N ASP A 67 5.99 1.59 0.75
CA ASP A 67 6.45 0.38 0.05
C ASP A 67 7.89 0.03 0.47
N VAL A 68 8.08 -1.20 0.97
CA VAL A 68 9.36 -1.75 1.40
C VAL A 68 9.72 -2.95 0.53
N THR A 69 10.84 -2.82 -0.17
CA THR A 69 11.38 -3.88 -1.03
C THR A 69 12.65 -4.47 -0.45
N ILE A 70 12.98 -5.69 -0.87
CA ILE A 70 14.29 -6.28 -0.60
C ILE A 70 15.35 -5.50 -1.36
N ASN A 71 16.51 -5.33 -0.73
CA ASN A 71 17.62 -4.56 -1.31
C ASN A 71 17.98 -5.02 -2.72
N ASN A 72 18.20 -4.04 -3.60
CA ASN A 72 18.66 -4.29 -4.96
C ASN A 72 19.96 -5.12 -4.95
N GLY A 73 20.04 -6.12 -5.84
CA GLY A 73 21.17 -7.04 -5.91
C GLY A 73 20.99 -8.35 -5.13
N HIS A 74 19.94 -8.49 -4.31
CA HIS A 74 19.63 -9.76 -3.66
C HIS A 74 19.26 -10.84 -4.69
N ALA A 75 19.83 -12.05 -4.60
CA ALA A 75 19.51 -13.12 -5.54
C ALA A 75 18.05 -13.57 -5.39
N CYS A 76 17.32 -13.68 -6.49
CA CYS A 76 15.90 -14.03 -6.50
C CYS A 76 15.54 -15.24 -7.36
N LYS A 77 16.47 -15.69 -8.22
CA LYS A 77 16.40 -16.98 -8.95
C LYS A 77 17.77 -17.65 -8.96
N GLU A 78 17.76 -18.97 -9.11
CA GLU A 78 18.99 -19.77 -9.25
C GLU A 78 19.77 -19.45 -10.53
N SER A 79 19.11 -18.91 -11.57
CA SER A 79 19.75 -18.44 -12.81
C SER A 79 20.69 -17.24 -12.62
N GLY A 80 20.72 -16.66 -11.41
CA GLY A 80 21.52 -15.48 -11.10
C GLY A 80 20.77 -14.15 -11.25
N ALA A 81 19.46 -14.19 -11.51
CA ALA A 81 18.62 -12.99 -11.49
C ALA A 81 18.63 -12.35 -10.08
N ILE A 82 18.62 -11.02 -10.06
CA ILE A 82 18.72 -10.20 -8.84
C ILE A 82 17.49 -9.31 -8.68
N CYS A 83 17.15 -9.01 -7.43
CA CYS A 83 16.10 -8.07 -7.10
C CYS A 83 16.44 -6.67 -7.60
N TYR A 84 15.45 -6.02 -8.20
CA TYR A 84 15.52 -4.62 -8.59
C TYR A 84 14.14 -3.97 -8.46
N ASN A 85 14.00 -2.97 -7.59
CA ASN A 85 12.75 -2.23 -7.34
C ASN A 85 11.54 -3.16 -7.07
N GLY A 86 11.71 -4.13 -6.16
CA GLY A 86 10.63 -5.06 -5.78
C GLY A 86 10.35 -6.17 -6.79
N ASP A 87 11.07 -6.24 -7.90
CA ASP A 87 10.89 -7.27 -8.92
C ASP A 87 12.15 -8.13 -9.07
N CYS A 88 12.02 -9.26 -9.76
CA CYS A 88 13.10 -10.16 -10.15
C CYS A 88 13.17 -10.19 -11.69
N PRO A 89 13.69 -9.12 -12.33
CA PRO A 89 13.78 -9.05 -13.78
C PRO A 89 14.64 -10.22 -14.31
N ASP A 90 14.07 -10.94 -15.28
CA ASP A 90 14.74 -12.04 -15.96
C ASP A 90 15.10 -11.57 -17.36
N LEU A 91 16.36 -11.16 -17.54
CA LEU A 91 16.82 -10.53 -18.78
C LEU A 91 16.62 -11.46 -19.99
N ASP A 92 16.66 -12.78 -19.77
CA ASP A 92 16.47 -13.79 -20.81
C ASP A 92 15.00 -13.89 -21.27
N ARG A 93 14.04 -13.48 -20.44
CA ARG A 93 12.60 -13.52 -20.76
C ARG A 93 12.11 -12.23 -21.43
N GLU A 94 12.91 -11.17 -21.36
CA GLU A 94 12.60 -9.85 -21.93
C GLU A 94 13.25 -9.64 -23.31
N CYS A 95 14.01 -10.61 -23.81
CA CYS A 95 14.57 -10.67 -25.17
C CYS A 95 13.65 -11.46 -26.12
#